data_AF-A0A075I4J3-F1
#
_entry.id   AF-A0A075I4J3-F1
#
_cell.length_a   1.000
_cell.length_b   1.000
_cell.length_c   1.000
_cell.angle_alpha   90.00
_cell.angle_beta   90.00
_cell.angle_gamma   90.00
#
_symmetry.space_group_name_H-M   'P 1'
#
loop_
_entity.id
_entity.type
_entity.pdbx_description
1 polymer ?
#
loop_
_entity_poly.entity_id
_entity_poly.type
_entity_poly.pdbx_seq_one_letter_code
_entity_poly.pdbx_strand_id
1 'polypeptide(L)'
;MQLFLSRTEMEKSHQRKNTEDGMEIGLSLEAGTTLHTGDVLSNGTGLILVNQLPEKVLYIKAKSDDDSSSVYVQLGHIIGNRHRPISISNDGSVIFPIQDDSEVELFTKLFHEIIDHITLTIQEQIFVANQGMNVHEH
;
A
#
# COMPACT_ATOMS: atom_id res chain seq x y z
N MET A 1 -7.18 -23.25 -4.42
CA MET A 1 -5.79 -22.86 -4.75
C MET A 1 -5.57 -21.43 -4.30
N GLN A 2 -4.39 -21.07 -3.80
CA GLN A 2 -4.09 -19.71 -3.34
C GLN A 2 -3.15 -19.02 -4.32
N LEU A 3 -3.40 -17.75 -4.61
CA LEU A 3 -2.53 -16.90 -5.39
C LEU A 3 -2.12 -15.69 -4.55
N PHE A 4 -0.82 -15.52 -4.34
CA PHE A 4 -0.26 -14.41 -3.59
C PHE A 4 0.39 -13.40 -4.54
N LEU A 5 -0.06 -12.15 -4.47
CA LEU A 5 0.40 -11.06 -5.33
C LEU A 5 0.85 -9.88 -4.48
N SER A 6 1.92 -9.18 -4.88
CA SER A 6 2.19 -7.85 -4.33
C SER A 6 1.09 -6.88 -4.76
N ARG A 7 0.97 -5.73 -4.08
CA ARG A 7 0.04 -4.66 -4.49
C ARG A 7 0.25 -4.23 -5.94
N THR A 8 1.50 -4.10 -6.38
CA THR A 8 1.82 -3.72 -7.76
C THR A 8 1.53 -4.83 -8.76
N GLU A 9 1.54 -6.09 -8.34
CA GLU A 9 1.09 -7.21 -9.17
C GLU A 9 -0.44 -7.23 -9.29
N MET A 10 -1.18 -6.87 -8.24
CA MET A 10 -2.65 -6.81 -8.27
C MET A 10 -3.21 -5.81 -9.29
N GLU A 11 -2.46 -4.77 -9.62
CA GLU A 11 -2.82 -3.74 -10.61
C GLU A 11 -2.49 -4.18 -12.06
N LYS A 12 -1.78 -5.29 -12.29
CA LYS A 12 -1.38 -5.74 -13.63
C LYS A 12 -2.49 -6.52 -14.33
N SER A 13 -2.89 -6.05 -15.51
CA SER A 13 -3.85 -6.77 -16.36
C SER A 13 -3.28 -8.06 -16.98
N HIS A 14 -1.97 -8.11 -17.25
CA HIS A 14 -1.31 -9.29 -17.82
C HIS A 14 -0.05 -9.68 -17.04
N GLN A 15 0.01 -10.92 -16.55
CA GLN A 15 1.18 -11.46 -15.85
C GLN A 15 1.16 -13.00 -15.81
N ARG A 16 2.33 -13.59 -15.55
CA ARG A 16 2.47 -15.01 -15.18
C ARG A 16 2.93 -15.10 -13.74
N LYS A 17 2.34 -16.01 -12.98
CA LYS A 17 2.66 -16.22 -11.56
C LYS A 17 2.41 -17.68 -11.21
N ASN A 18 3.14 -18.16 -10.20
CA ASN A 18 2.85 -19.47 -9.62
C ASN A 18 1.89 -19.29 -8.43
N THR A 19 0.93 -20.20 -8.33
CA THR A 19 0.11 -20.35 -7.12
C THR A 19 0.95 -20.93 -6.00
N GLU A 20 0.43 -20.91 -4.78
CA GLU A 20 1.13 -21.40 -3.58
C GLU A 20 1.59 -22.86 -3.70
N ASP A 21 0.82 -23.70 -4.39
CA ASP A 21 1.13 -25.12 -4.65
C ASP A 21 2.04 -25.34 -5.88
N GLY A 22 2.53 -24.27 -6.50
CA GLY A 22 3.52 -24.31 -7.58
C GLY A 22 2.92 -24.43 -8.99
N MET A 23 1.60 -24.42 -9.15
CA MET A 23 0.97 -24.39 -10.47
C MET A 23 1.19 -23.02 -11.13
N GLU A 24 1.73 -23.01 -12.33
CA GLU A 24 1.87 -21.78 -13.10
C GLU A 24 0.53 -21.37 -13.72
N ILE A 25 0.16 -20.10 -13.55
CA ILE A 25 -1.03 -19.49 -14.14
C ILE A 25 -0.66 -18.23 -14.93
N GLY A 26 -1.38 -18.00 -16.01
CA GLY A 26 -1.39 -16.74 -16.75
C GLY A 26 -2.65 -15.95 -16.42
N LEU A 27 -2.50 -14.70 -16.00
CA LEU A 27 -3.59 -13.76 -15.83
C LEU A 27 -3.69 -12.86 -17.07
N SER A 28 -4.91 -12.72 -17.58
CA SER A 28 -5.24 -11.82 -18.69
C SER A 28 -6.61 -11.20 -18.40
N LEU A 29 -6.59 -10.03 -17.77
CA LEU A 29 -7.76 -9.28 -17.32
C LEU A 29 -8.02 -8.10 -18.26
N GLU A 30 -9.21 -7.52 -18.18
CA GLU A 30 -9.49 -6.27 -18.86
C GLU A 30 -8.58 -5.14 -18.32
N ALA A 31 -8.19 -4.21 -19.21
CA ALA A 31 -7.39 -3.07 -18.82
C ALA A 31 -8.08 -2.26 -17.71
N GLY A 32 -7.34 -1.90 -16.67
CA GLY A 32 -7.87 -1.20 -15.48
C GLY A 32 -8.47 -2.11 -14.41
N THR A 33 -8.51 -3.44 -14.61
CA THR A 33 -8.91 -4.37 -13.56
C THR A 33 -7.85 -4.41 -12.45
N THR A 34 -8.25 -4.09 -11.21
CA THR A 34 -7.42 -4.27 -10.01
C THR A 34 -7.96 -5.44 -9.21
N LEU A 35 -7.11 -6.42 -8.92
CA LEU A 35 -7.45 -7.54 -8.05
C LEU A 35 -7.37 -7.12 -6.58
N HIS A 36 -8.20 -7.73 -5.74
CA HIS A 36 -8.21 -7.49 -4.29
C HIS A 36 -8.12 -8.80 -3.52
N THR A 37 -7.66 -8.71 -2.27
CA THR A 37 -7.70 -9.85 -1.35
C THR A 37 -9.14 -10.32 -1.18
N GLY A 38 -9.38 -11.62 -1.37
CA GLY A 38 -10.72 -12.22 -1.32
C GLY A 38 -11.36 -12.44 -2.68
N ASP A 39 -10.82 -11.85 -3.76
CA ASP A 39 -11.30 -12.14 -5.12
C ASP A 39 -11.10 -13.62 -5.45
N VAL A 40 -12.06 -14.18 -6.18
CA VAL A 40 -12.03 -15.58 -6.62
C VAL A 40 -11.98 -15.63 -8.13
N LEU A 41 -10.88 -16.18 -8.66
CA LEU A 41 -10.73 -16.45 -10.09
C LEU A 41 -11.16 -17.89 -10.39
N SER A 42 -11.87 -18.08 -11.49
CA SER A 42 -12.28 -19.39 -11.98
C SER A 42 -11.79 -19.59 -13.41
N ASN A 43 -11.21 -20.75 -13.68
CA ASN A 43 -10.85 -21.21 -15.03
C ASN A 43 -11.76 -22.38 -15.48
N GLY A 44 -12.88 -22.60 -14.78
CA GLY A 44 -13.80 -23.70 -15.05
C GLY A 44 -13.39 -25.06 -14.49
N THR A 45 -12.14 -25.26 -14.07
CA THR A 45 -11.66 -26.51 -13.45
C THR A 45 -11.43 -26.39 -11.95
N GLY A 46 -11.28 -25.17 -11.44
CA GLY A 46 -11.15 -24.90 -10.02
C GLY A 46 -11.29 -23.42 -9.69
N LEU A 47 -11.21 -23.13 -8.39
CA LEU A 47 -11.24 -21.79 -7.85
C LEU A 47 -9.86 -21.40 -7.27
N ILE A 48 -9.45 -20.18 -7.57
CA ILE A 48 -8.20 -19.56 -7.12
C ILE A 48 -8.58 -18.37 -6.24
N LEU A 49 -8.22 -18.41 -4.97
CA LEU A 49 -8.41 -17.29 -4.06
C LEU A 49 -7.19 -16.37 -4.15
N VAL A 50 -7.44 -15.09 -4.38
CA VAL A 50 -6.41 -14.05 -4.47
C VAL A 50 -6.13 -13.47 -3.08
N ASN A 51 -4.86 -13.35 -2.73
CA ASN A 51 -4.39 -12.73 -1.50
C ASN A 51 -3.27 -11.73 -1.81
N GLN A 52 -3.29 -10.59 -1.12
CA GLN A 52 -2.18 -9.65 -1.15
C GLN A 52 -1.06 -10.13 -0.22
N LEU A 53 0.18 -10.01 -0.68
CA LEU A 53 1.35 -10.14 0.18
C LEU A 53 1.46 -8.92 1.09
N PRO A 54 1.77 -9.10 2.39
CA PRO A 54 2.17 -8.00 3.25
C PRO A 54 3.36 -7.22 2.64
N GLU A 55 3.37 -5.91 2.86
CA GLU A 55 4.50 -5.04 2.52
C GLU A 55 4.89 -4.18 3.72
N LYS A 56 6.13 -3.69 3.74
CA LYS A 56 6.56 -2.73 4.75
C LYS A 56 5.81 -1.42 4.57
N VAL A 57 5.26 -0.91 5.65
CA VAL A 57 4.55 0.37 5.68
C VAL A 57 5.10 1.25 6.80
N LEU A 58 5.07 2.55 6.56
CA LEU A 58 5.39 3.55 7.56
C LEU A 58 4.10 4.13 8.15
N TYR A 59 3.94 3.98 9.46
CA TYR A 59 2.90 4.61 10.26
C TYR A 59 3.42 5.95 10.79
N ILE A 60 2.65 7.01 10.56
CA ILE A 60 2.95 8.35 11.04
C ILE A 60 1.75 8.93 11.78
N LYS A 61 1.99 9.44 12.98
CA LYS A 61 0.96 10.06 13.82
C LYS A 61 1.49 11.33 14.47
N ALA A 62 0.66 12.35 14.59
CA ALA A 62 0.98 13.54 15.37
C ALA A 62 1.07 13.19 16.87
N LYS A 63 2.03 13.79 17.59
CA LYS A 63 2.23 13.56 19.03
C LYS A 63 1.19 14.27 19.90
N SER A 64 0.62 15.38 19.43
CA SER A 64 -0.33 16.21 20.17
C SER A 64 -1.43 16.75 19.25
N ASP A 65 -2.61 16.94 19.81
CA ASP A 65 -3.78 17.42 19.06
C ASP A 65 -3.70 18.90 18.69
N ASP A 66 -3.01 19.72 19.50
CA ASP A 66 -2.97 21.19 19.37
C ASP A 66 -2.39 21.69 18.03
N ASP A 67 -1.45 20.93 17.44
CA ASP A 67 -0.82 21.25 16.13
C ASP A 67 -1.12 20.21 15.05
N SER A 68 -2.03 19.27 15.32
CA SER A 68 -2.26 18.09 14.47
C SER A 68 -2.65 18.46 13.04
N SER A 69 -3.46 19.50 12.85
CA SER A 69 -3.97 19.89 11.53
C SER A 69 -2.86 20.36 10.58
N SER A 70 -1.97 21.24 11.03
CA SER A 70 -0.88 21.75 10.19
C SER A 70 0.15 20.66 9.88
N VAL A 71 0.43 19.80 10.85
CA VAL A 71 1.30 18.64 10.70
C VAL A 71 0.75 17.67 9.65
N TYR A 72 -0.54 17.31 9.71
CA TYR A 72 -1.13 16.39 8.74
C TYR A 72 -1.21 16.97 7.32
N VAL A 73 -1.42 18.28 7.17
CA VAL A 73 -1.36 18.95 5.84
C VAL A 73 0.04 18.85 5.26
N GLN A 74 1.08 19.12 6.04
CA GLN A 74 2.47 19.00 5.59
C GLN A 74 2.85 17.55 5.28
N LEU A 75 2.46 16.60 6.13
CA LEU A 75 2.63 15.16 5.89
C LEU A 75 2.00 14.75 4.55
N GLY A 76 0.72 15.05 4.36
CA GLY A 76 -0.01 14.73 3.14
C GLY A 76 0.64 15.35 1.90
N HIS A 77 1.10 16.60 1.99
CA HIS A 77 1.80 17.27 0.91
C HIS A 77 3.12 16.58 0.55
N ILE A 78 3.96 16.28 1.54
CA ILE A 78 5.28 15.64 1.33
C ILE A 78 5.12 14.24 0.74
N ILE A 79 4.19 13.43 1.29
CA ILE A 79 3.93 12.07 0.83
C ILE A 79 3.30 12.09 -0.58
N GLY A 80 2.34 13.00 -0.81
CA GLY A 80 1.69 13.21 -2.10
C GLY A 80 2.65 13.64 -3.21
N ASN A 81 3.61 14.54 -2.92
CA ASN A 81 4.65 14.96 -3.86
C ASN A 81 5.57 13.81 -4.31
N ARG A 82 5.61 12.71 -3.54
CA ARG A 82 6.36 11.49 -3.89
C ARG A 82 5.49 10.47 -4.61
N HIS A 83 4.24 10.81 -4.95
CA HIS A 83 3.28 9.91 -5.57
C HIS A 83 3.10 8.62 -4.75
N ARG A 84 3.18 8.72 -3.42
CA ARG A 84 2.94 7.58 -2.54
C ARG A 84 1.45 7.46 -2.24
N PRO A 85 0.85 6.27 -2.38
CA PRO A 85 -0.52 6.06 -1.95
C PRO A 85 -0.60 6.11 -0.43
N ILE A 86 -1.74 6.56 0.10
CA ILE A 86 -1.92 6.74 1.54
C ILE A 86 -3.17 5.99 2.02
N SER A 87 -3.08 5.44 3.22
CA SER A 87 -4.22 5.01 4.02
C SER A 87 -4.26 5.77 5.34
N ILE A 88 -5.45 5.88 5.93
CA ILE A 88 -5.64 6.45 7.27
C ILE A 88 -6.26 5.38 8.14
N SER A 89 -5.58 5.04 9.23
CA SER A 89 -6.09 4.09 10.22
C SER A 89 -7.09 4.73 11.18
N ASN A 90 -7.85 3.87 11.88
CA ASN A 90 -8.88 4.30 12.83
C ASN A 90 -8.37 5.20 13.95
N ASP A 91 -7.08 5.09 14.30
CA ASP A 91 -6.48 5.90 15.36
C ASP A 91 -5.90 7.23 14.85
N GLY A 92 -6.10 7.53 13.56
CA GLY A 92 -5.62 8.75 12.90
C GLY A 92 -4.23 8.63 12.29
N SER A 93 -3.55 7.49 12.37
CA SER A 93 -2.22 7.35 11.75
C SER A 93 -2.31 7.33 10.23
N VAL A 94 -1.46 8.11 9.59
CA VAL A 94 -1.21 8.11 8.15
C VAL A 94 -0.26 6.96 7.83
N ILE A 95 -0.63 6.13 6.86
CA ILE A 95 0.08 4.91 6.49
C ILE A 95 0.42 4.98 5.00
N PHE A 96 1.65 4.61 4.63
CA PHE A 96 2.01 4.42 3.23
C PHE A 96 3.11 3.35 3.09
N PRO A 97 3.21 2.66 1.93
CA PRO A 97 4.19 1.61 1.73
C PRO A 97 5.61 2.17 1.49
N ILE A 98 6.61 1.45 1.98
CA ILE A 98 8.04 1.71 1.78
C ILE A 98 8.72 0.45 1.23
N GLN A 99 9.72 0.62 0.37
CA GLN A 99 10.44 -0.53 -0.22
C GLN A 99 11.37 -1.21 0.79
N ASP A 100 12.12 -0.42 1.55
CA ASP A 100 13.07 -0.89 2.54
C ASP A 100 13.36 0.20 3.60
N ASP A 101 14.25 -0.12 4.55
CA ASP A 101 14.54 0.73 5.70
C ASP A 101 15.28 2.04 5.30
N SER A 102 15.91 2.09 4.12
CA SER A 102 16.55 3.32 3.63
C SER A 102 15.53 4.41 3.27
N GLU A 103 14.30 4.03 2.89
CA GLU A 103 13.22 4.98 2.69
C GLU A 103 12.83 5.68 3.99
N VAL A 104 13.00 5.04 5.15
CA VAL A 104 12.70 5.64 6.46
C VAL A 104 13.63 6.82 6.71
N GLU A 105 14.92 6.67 6.39
CA GLU A 105 15.89 7.77 6.50
C GLU A 105 15.55 8.91 5.54
N LEU A 106 15.15 8.59 4.31
CA LEU A 106 14.70 9.58 3.33
C LEU A 106 13.51 10.37 3.86
N PHE A 107 12.46 9.68 4.31
CA PHE A 107 11.26 10.32 4.82
C PHE A 107 11.51 11.10 6.10
N THR A 108 12.36 10.61 7.00
CA THR A 108 12.80 11.35 8.19
C THR A 108 13.44 12.69 7.81
N LYS A 109 14.28 12.73 6.76
CA LYS A 109 14.86 13.97 6.23
C LYS A 109 13.80 14.87 5.57
N LEU A 110 12.86 14.29 4.83
CA LEU A 110 11.79 15.07 4.19
C LEU A 110 10.85 15.70 5.24
N PHE A 111 10.61 15.02 6.36
CA PHE A 111 9.78 15.51 7.45
C PHE A 111 10.53 16.40 8.45
N HIS A 112 11.75 16.87 8.15
CA HIS A 112 12.58 17.60 9.11
C HIS A 112 11.89 18.80 9.77
N GLU A 113 10.97 19.50 9.09
CA GLU A 113 10.22 20.63 9.65
C GLU A 113 9.18 20.22 10.71
N ILE A 114 8.73 18.96 10.69
CA ILE A 114 7.67 18.44 11.55
C ILE A 114 8.10 17.20 12.36
N ILE A 115 9.36 16.77 12.24
CA ILE A 115 9.84 15.49 12.78
C ILE A 115 9.64 15.40 14.31
N ASP A 116 9.79 16.52 15.00
CA ASP A 116 9.60 16.60 16.45
C ASP A 116 8.12 16.53 16.86
N HIS A 117 7.19 16.73 15.93
CA HIS A 117 5.75 16.70 16.15
C HIS A 117 5.10 15.37 15.75
N ILE A 118 5.86 14.43 15.19
CA ILE A 118 5.35 13.15 14.68
C ILE A 118 6.07 11.94 15.30
N THR A 119 5.37 10.82 15.37
CA THR A 119 5.95 9.50 15.64
C THR A 119 5.99 8.68 14.36
N LEU A 120 7.10 7.99 14.11
CA LEU A 120 7.26 7.09 12.97
C LEU A 120 7.39 5.65 13.48
N THR A 121 6.69 4.71 12.85
CA THR A 121 6.81 3.28 13.16
C THR A 121 6.71 2.46 11.89
N ILE A 122 7.53 1.43 11.75
CA ILE A 122 7.48 0.52 10.60
C ILE A 122 6.67 -0.72 11.01
N GLN A 123 5.81 -1.17 10.12
CA GLN A 123 5.09 -2.43 10.27
C GLN A 123 5.07 -3.18 8.94
N GLU A 124 4.82 -4.49 8.99
CA GLU A 124 4.61 -5.32 7.81
C GLU A 124 3.15 -5.78 7.79
N GLN A 125 2.40 -5.36 6.78
CA GLN A 125 0.97 -5.65 6.69
C GLN A 125 0.46 -5.59 5.26
N ILE A 126 -0.76 -6.09 5.04
CA ILE A 126 -1.50 -5.84 3.81
C ILE A 126 -1.88 -4.35 3.79
N PHE A 127 -1.41 -3.62 2.78
CA PHE A 127 -1.72 -2.21 2.60
C PHE A 127 -2.79 -2.01 1.53
N VAL A 128 -3.86 -1.30 1.90
CA VAL A 128 -4.92 -0.87 0.98
C VAL A 128 -5.06 0.64 1.10
N ALA A 129 -4.87 1.35 -0.01
CA ALA A 129 -5.02 2.81 -0.03
C ALA A 129 -6.48 3.21 0.22
N ASN A 130 -6.70 4.38 0.82
CA ASN A 130 -8.04 4.95 0.91
C ASN A 130 -8.54 5.31 -0.50
N GLN A 131 -9.87 5.32 -0.69
CA GLN A 131 -10.49 5.67 -1.99
C GLN A 131 -10.03 7.06 -2.45
N GLY A 132 -9.61 7.19 -3.72
CA GLY A 132 -9.04 8.42 -4.28
C GLY A 132 -7.64 8.79 -3.81
N MET A 133 -7.01 7.96 -2.94
CA MET A 133 -5.64 8.14 -2.45
C MET A 133 -4.69 7.09 -3.02
N ASN A 134 -5.11 6.33 -4.04
CA ASN A 134 -4.21 5.54 -4.87
C ASN A 134 -3.69 6.43 -6.01
N VAL A 135 -2.38 6.37 -6.28
CA VAL A 135 -1.75 7.29 -7.24
C VAL A 135 -1.75 6.67 -8.63
N HIS A 136 -2.93 6.50 -9.21
CA HIS A 136 -3.13 6.12 -10.62
C HIS A 136 -4.46 6.69 -11.12
N GLU A 137 -4.45 7.92 -11.61
CA GLU A 137 -5.34 8.33 -12.70
C GLU A 137 -4.52 8.24 -13.99
N HIS A 138 -4.83 7.27 -14.85
CA HIS A 138 -4.80 7.40 -16.31
C HIS A 138 -5.46 6.18 -16.98
#